data_AF-A0A7S0VS75-F1
#
_entry.id   AF-A0A7S0VS75-F1
#
_cell.length_a   1.000
_cell.length_b   1.000
_cell.length_c   1.000
_cell.angle_alpha   90.00
_cell.angle_beta   90.00
_cell.angle_gamma   90.00
#
_symmetry.space_group_name_H-M   'P 1'
#
loop_
_entity.id
_entity.type
_entity.pdbx_description
1 polymer ?
#
loop_
_entity_poly.entity_id
_entity_poly.type
_entity_poly.pdbx_seq_one_letter_code
_entity_poly.pdbx_strand_id
1 'polypeptide(L)'
;GVYKLYDLVILESAGVSMAMPSVGVVVKLEKDVLQVLDNNNKLKAVRPSDVQLQKKSATAVALDAEQQTIGQGDAVRVTEGPMKGKNGTVRHVFRAFLFLYSPSRMENSGMFCVRSRQCALMGQSKHSENGLA
;
A
#
# COMPACT_ATOMS: atom_id res chain seq x y z
N GLY A 1 -10.06 13.69 -13.37
CA GLY A 1 -10.47 14.02 -12.00
C GLY A 1 -9.25 14.29 -11.14
N VAL A 2 -9.44 14.75 -9.90
CA VAL A 2 -8.36 15.03 -8.93
C VAL A 2 -7.57 13.77 -8.56
N TYR A 3 -8.25 12.61 -8.55
CA TYR A 3 -7.67 11.31 -8.23
C TYR A 3 -7.44 10.45 -9.47
N LYS A 4 -6.45 9.56 -9.38
CA LYS A 4 -6.07 8.56 -10.38
C LYS A 4 -6.14 7.16 -9.79
N LEU A 5 -6.25 6.17 -10.69
CA LEU A 5 -6.13 4.76 -10.30
C LEU A 5 -4.78 4.55 -9.62
N TYR A 6 -4.80 3.81 -8.52
CA TYR A 6 -3.68 3.54 -7.63
C TYR A 6 -3.16 4.71 -6.80
N ASP A 7 -3.83 5.86 -6.76
CA ASP A 7 -3.46 6.88 -5.78
C ASP A 7 -3.71 6.38 -4.35
N LEU A 8 -2.76 6.65 -3.47
CA LEU A 8 -2.90 6.42 -2.03
C LEU A 8 -3.68 7.59 -1.43
N VAL A 9 -4.71 7.30 -0.64
CA VAL A 9 -5.55 8.29 0.01
C VAL A 9 -5.61 8.04 1.51
N ILE A 10 -5.75 9.13 2.27
CA ILE A 10 -6.06 9.10 3.70
C ILE A 10 -7.57 8.94 3.81
N LEU A 11 -7.99 7.88 4.50
CA LEU A 11 -9.39 7.60 4.82
C LEU A 11 -9.67 8.22 6.19
N GLU A 12 -10.46 9.28 6.21
CA GLU A 12 -10.63 10.07 7.43
C GLU A 12 -11.42 9.32 8.51
N SER A 13 -10.96 9.48 9.74
CA SER A 13 -11.74 9.46 10.98
C SER A 13 -11.36 10.73 11.74
N ALA A 14 -11.60 11.90 11.14
CA ALA A 14 -11.40 13.19 11.80
C ALA A 14 -12.57 13.42 12.77
N GLY A 15 -12.52 12.71 13.89
CA GLY A 15 -13.54 12.74 14.91
C GLY A 15 -13.20 11.77 16.03
N VAL A 16 -12.42 12.26 17.00
CA VAL A 16 -12.26 11.64 18.33
C VAL A 16 -11.62 10.24 18.34
N SER A 17 -10.32 10.14 17.99
CA SER A 17 -9.51 9.02 18.47
C SER A 17 -8.02 9.32 18.37
N MET A 18 -7.24 8.92 19.38
CA MET A 18 -5.77 8.80 19.35
C MET A 18 -5.27 7.73 18.34
N ALA A 19 -6.18 7.19 17.50
CA ALA A 19 -5.88 6.16 16.51
C ALA A 19 -5.07 6.72 15.34
N MET A 20 -4.18 5.88 14.82
CA MET A 20 -3.42 6.20 13.62
C MET A 20 -4.34 6.34 12.40
N PRO A 21 -4.08 7.28 11.48
CA PRO A 21 -4.92 7.49 10.30
C PRO A 21 -4.96 6.22 9.44
N SER A 22 -6.18 5.84 9.02
CA SER A 22 -6.37 4.78 8.03
C SER A 22 -6.03 5.30 6.64
N VAL A 23 -5.47 4.43 5.81
CA VAL A 23 -5.12 4.73 4.41
C VAL A 23 -5.67 3.65 3.50
N GLY A 24 -5.83 3.99 2.22
CA GLY A 24 -6.22 3.03 1.21
C GLY A 24 -5.81 3.45 -0.19
N VAL A 25 -5.86 2.52 -1.13
CA VAL A 25 -5.50 2.77 -2.54
C VAL A 25 -6.74 2.77 -3.41
N VAL A 26 -6.86 3.77 -4.29
CA VAL A 26 -7.94 3.84 -5.28
C VAL A 26 -7.80 2.67 -6.27
N VAL A 27 -8.81 1.81 -6.35
CA VAL A 27 -8.84 0.64 -7.25
C VAL A 27 -9.91 0.74 -8.33
N LYS A 28 -10.85 1.69 -8.22
CA LYS A 28 -11.81 2.02 -9.27
C LYS A 28 -12.21 3.50 -9.18
N LEU A 29 -12.35 4.14 -10.34
CA LEU A 29 -12.84 5.50 -10.49
C LEU A 29 -14.25 5.44 -11.10
N GLU A 30 -15.23 6.01 -10.42
CA GLU A 30 -16.57 6.27 -10.95
C GLU A 30 -16.84 7.78 -10.93
N LYS A 31 -18.00 8.24 -11.43
CA LYS A 31 -18.29 9.67 -11.58
C LYS A 31 -18.20 10.44 -10.26
N ASP A 32 -18.87 9.94 -9.23
CA ASP A 32 -19.02 10.59 -7.92
C ASP A 32 -18.49 9.74 -6.75
N VAL A 33 -17.93 8.57 -7.07
CA VAL A 33 -17.49 7.56 -6.09
C VAL A 33 -16.11 7.03 -6.47
N LEU A 34 -15.26 6.86 -5.46
CA LEU A 34 -14.02 6.11 -5.54
C LEU A 34 -14.21 4.77 -4.83
N GLN A 35 -13.80 3.67 -5.45
CA GLN A 35 -13.59 2.42 -4.73
C GLN A 35 -12.16 2.39 -4.23
N VAL A 36 -11.99 2.28 -2.92
CA VAL A 36 -10.70 2.29 -2.23
C VAL A 36 -10.51 0.98 -1.49
N LEU A 37 -9.36 0.33 -1.70
CA LEU A 37 -8.94 -0.81 -0.90
C LEU A 37 -8.17 -0.30 0.32
N ASP A 38 -8.70 -0.50 1.52
CA ASP A 38 -8.07 -0.03 2.76
C ASP A 38 -6.91 -0.93 3.23
N ASN A 39 -6.20 -0.47 4.25
CA ASN A 39 -5.08 -1.18 4.86
C ASN A 39 -5.45 -2.50 5.58
N ASN A 40 -6.74 -2.83 5.67
CA ASN A 40 -7.27 -4.10 6.16
C ASN A 40 -7.75 -5.03 5.04
N ASN A 41 -7.45 -4.71 3.78
CA ASN A 41 -7.95 -5.41 2.58
C ASN A 41 -9.48 -5.36 2.43
N LYS A 42 -10.15 -4.30 2.90
CA LYS A 42 -11.59 -4.10 2.67
C LYS A 42 -11.81 -3.02 1.62
N LEU A 43 -12.76 -3.28 0.70
CA LEU A 43 -13.22 -2.25 -0.22
C LEU A 43 -14.15 -1.26 0.50
N LYS A 44 -13.95 0.02 0.22
CA LYS A 44 -14.81 1.12 0.67
C LYS A 44 -15.19 1.98 -0.53
N ALA A 45 -16.47 2.27 -0.64
CA ALA A 45 -16.98 3.31 -1.53
C ALA A 45 -16.93 4.64 -0.79
N VAL A 46 -16.18 5.61 -1.32
CA VAL A 46 -16.00 6.93 -0.69
C VAL A 46 -16.19 8.04 -1.72
N ARG A 47 -16.67 9.21 -1.28
CA ARG A 47 -16.72 10.38 -2.17
C ARG A 47 -15.32 11.00 -2.24
N PRO A 48 -14.92 11.58 -3.39
CA PRO A 48 -13.66 12.32 -3.51
C PRO A 48 -13.47 13.44 -2.46
N SER A 49 -14.56 14.02 -1.95
CA SER A 49 -14.56 15.06 -0.90
C SER A 49 -14.24 14.53 0.49
N ASP A 50 -14.43 13.23 0.73
CA ASP A 50 -14.35 12.61 2.05
C ASP A 50 -12.98 11.97 2.30
N VAL A 51 -12.06 12.14 1.34
CA VAL A 51 -10.70 11.61 1.40
C VAL A 51 -9.71 12.67 0.97
N GLN A 52 -8.47 12.50 1.39
CA GLN A 52 -7.37 13.37 1.00
C GLN A 52 -6.30 12.56 0.28
N LEU A 53 -5.72 13.11 -0.78
CA LEU A 53 -4.59 12.48 -1.45
C LEU A 53 -3.41 12.41 -0.48
N GLN A 54 -2.88 11.21 -0.25
CA GLN A 54 -1.63 11.05 0.48
C GLN A 54 -0.47 11.46 -0.42
N LYS A 55 0.39 12.35 0.07
CA LYS A 55 1.57 12.78 -0.68
C LYS A 55 2.47 11.57 -0.95
N LYS A 56 2.86 11.40 -2.21
CA LYS A 56 3.80 10.34 -2.60
C LYS A 56 5.11 10.56 -1.87
N SER A 57 5.58 9.51 -1.18
CA SER A 57 6.91 9.49 -0.58
C SER A 57 7.74 8.44 -1.30
N ALA A 58 8.52 8.88 -2.28
CA ALA A 58 9.37 7.98 -3.07
C ALA A 58 10.49 7.35 -2.23
N THR A 59 10.82 7.95 -1.09
CA THR A 59 11.83 7.52 -0.13
C THR A 59 11.25 6.70 1.03
N ALA A 60 9.94 6.44 1.04
CA ALA A 60 9.31 5.63 2.08
C ALA A 60 9.79 4.18 1.96
N VAL A 61 10.36 3.69 3.05
CA VAL A 61 10.87 2.32 3.19
C VAL A 61 10.31 1.64 4.42
N ALA A 62 10.32 0.32 4.42
CA ALA A 62 9.98 -0.53 5.56
C ALA A 62 10.96 -1.71 5.65
N LEU A 63 11.02 -2.35 6.82
CA LEU A 63 11.79 -3.58 7.01
C LEU A 63 10.90 -4.81 6.84
N ASP A 64 11.41 -5.79 6.13
CA ASP A 64 10.76 -7.08 5.90
C ASP A 64 10.97 -8.07 7.05
N ALA A 65 10.61 -9.34 6.85
CA ALA A 65 10.80 -10.38 7.86
C ALA A 65 12.29 -10.64 8.19
N GLU A 66 13.18 -10.43 7.23
CA GLU A 66 14.62 -10.70 7.30
C GLU A 66 15.45 -9.44 7.57
N GLN A 67 14.80 -8.34 7.99
CA GLN A 67 15.41 -7.01 8.20
C GLN A 67 15.99 -6.38 6.92
N GLN A 68 15.55 -6.83 5.74
CA GLN A 68 15.89 -6.17 4.48
C GLN A 68 14.99 -4.95 4.26
N THR A 69 15.57 -3.92 3.65
CA THR A 69 14.83 -2.71 3.30
C THR A 69 13.96 -2.96 2.08
N ILE A 70 12.67 -2.65 2.16
CA ILE A 70 11.72 -2.71 1.06
C ILE A 70 11.18 -1.30 0.81
N GLY A 71 11.24 -0.86 -0.44
CA GLY A 71 10.68 0.40 -0.90
C GLY A 71 9.78 0.23 -2.12
N GLN A 72 9.32 1.37 -2.66
CA GLN A 72 8.53 1.38 -3.88
C GLN A 72 9.31 0.73 -5.05
N GLY A 73 8.60 -0.10 -5.82
CA GLY A 73 9.15 -0.80 -6.98
C GLY A 73 9.82 -2.13 -6.69
N ASP A 74 10.09 -2.45 -5.42
CA ASP A 74 10.65 -3.76 -5.06
C ASP A 74 9.60 -4.88 -5.27
N ALA A 75 10.07 -6.04 -5.70
CA ALA A 75 9.27 -7.25 -5.77
C ALA A 75 9.35 -7.99 -4.44
N VAL A 76 8.22 -8.46 -3.93
CA VAL A 76 8.16 -9.14 -2.63
C VAL A 76 7.30 -10.40 -2.73
N ARG A 77 7.63 -11.38 -1.90
CA ARG A 77 6.82 -12.58 -1.68
C ARG A 77 6.22 -12.51 -0.29
N VAL A 78 4.92 -12.76 -0.19
CA VAL A 78 4.23 -12.88 1.09
C VAL A 78 4.53 -14.27 1.68
N THR A 79 5.17 -14.31 2.84
CA THR A 79 5.60 -15.52 3.53
C THR A 79 4.62 -15.96 4.62
N GLU A 80 3.78 -15.05 5.11
CA GLU A 80 2.87 -15.28 6.23
C GLU A 80 1.49 -14.60 6.06
N GLY A 81 0.51 -15.03 6.86
CA GLY A 81 -0.83 -14.44 6.90
C GLY A 81 -1.75 -14.86 5.74
N PRO A 82 -2.91 -14.20 5.60
CA PRO A 82 -3.96 -14.60 4.64
C PRO A 82 -3.53 -14.58 3.17
N MET A 83 -2.52 -13.77 2.84
CA MET A 83 -2.00 -13.59 1.49
C MET A 83 -0.74 -14.44 1.23
N LYS A 84 -0.40 -15.40 2.11
CA LYS A 84 0.79 -16.26 1.98
C LYS A 84 0.88 -16.92 0.60
N GLY A 85 2.09 -16.93 0.05
CA GLY A 85 2.39 -17.53 -1.26
C GLY A 85 2.07 -16.62 -2.45
N LYS A 86 1.50 -15.42 -2.22
CA LYS A 86 1.30 -14.42 -3.27
C LYS A 86 2.56 -13.56 -3.43
N ASN A 87 2.78 -13.09 -4.65
CA ASN A 87 3.86 -12.17 -5.00
C ASN A 87 3.26 -10.86 -5.51
N GLY A 88 3.98 -9.76 -5.32
CA GLY A 88 3.59 -8.47 -5.85
C GLY A 88 4.73 -7.46 -5.85
N THR A 89 4.55 -6.39 -6.63
CA THR A 89 5.43 -5.23 -6.65
C THR A 89 4.89 -4.17 -5.71
N VAL A 90 5.75 -3.59 -4.87
CA VAL A 90 5.37 -2.53 -3.94
C VAL A 90 5.00 -1.27 -4.72
N ARG A 91 3.73 -0.86 -4.64
CA ARG A 91 3.26 0.41 -5.20
C ARG A 91 3.37 1.55 -4.22
N HIS A 92 3.04 1.29 -2.95
CA HIS A 92 3.14 2.26 -1.86
C HIS A 92 3.62 1.60 -0.58
N VAL A 93 4.47 2.33 0.15
CA VAL A 93 4.82 2.03 1.53
C VAL A 93 4.14 3.06 2.41
N PHE A 94 3.38 2.61 3.40
CA PHE A 94 2.84 3.48 4.43
C PHE A 94 3.11 2.86 5.81
N ARG A 95 4.14 3.37 6.49
CA ARG A 95 4.66 2.78 7.73
C ARG A 95 5.00 1.30 7.48
N ALA A 96 4.38 0.38 8.21
CA ALA A 96 4.58 -1.06 8.06
C ALA A 96 3.61 -1.73 7.07
N PHE A 97 2.74 -0.98 6.38
CA PHE A 97 1.84 -1.51 5.36
C PHE A 97 2.46 -1.36 3.97
N LEU A 98 2.42 -2.46 3.21
CA LEU A 98 2.80 -2.51 1.81
C LEU A 98 1.54 -2.68 0.98
N PHE A 99 1.25 -1.72 0.12
CA PHE A 99 0.25 -1.88 -0.93
C PHE A 99 0.94 -2.46 -2.17
N LEU A 100 0.65 -3.72 -2.44
CA LEU A 100 1.26 -4.52 -3.50
C LEU A 100 0.35 -4.59 -4.71
N TYR A 101 0.95 -4.60 -5.89
CA TYR A 101 0.29 -4.86 -7.17
C TYR A 101 0.74 -6.21 -7.72
N SER A 102 -0.21 -7.00 -8.21
CA SER A 102 0.07 -8.23 -8.96
C SER A 102 -0.77 -8.28 -10.24
N PRO A 103 -0.15 -8.30 -11.44
CA PRO A 103 -0.88 -8.30 -12.71
C PRO A 103 -1.66 -9.60 -12.96
N SER A 104 -1.28 -10.71 -12.30
CA SER A 104 -2.01 -11.97 -12.39
C SER A 104 -3.29 -11.99 -11.55
N ARG A 105 -3.51 -10.97 -10.70
CA ARG A 105 -4.71 -10.84 -9.87
C ARG A 105 -5.69 -9.87 -10.51
N MET A 106 -6.89 -10.34 -10.83
CA MET A 106 -7.95 -9.52 -11.42
C MET A 106 -8.78 -8.75 -10.38
N GLU A 107 -8.84 -9.25 -9.15
CA GLU A 107 -9.57 -8.60 -8.06
C GLU A 107 -8.89 -7.28 -7.65
N ASN A 108 -9.71 -6.26 -7.33
CA ASN A 108 -9.29 -4.94 -6.86
C ASN A 108 -8.21 -4.30 -7.75
N SER A 109 -8.32 -4.49 -9.07
CA SER A 109 -7.36 -3.99 -10.05
C SER A 109 -5.91 -4.43 -9.76
N GLY A 110 -5.76 -5.65 -9.23
CA GLY A 110 -4.48 -6.27 -8.88
C GLY A 110 -3.89 -5.84 -7.54
N MET A 111 -4.56 -4.96 -6.78
CA MET A 111 -4.06 -4.42 -5.52
C MET A 111 -4.43 -5.28 -4.31
N PHE A 112 -3.49 -5.43 -3.38
CA PHE A 112 -3.71 -5.99 -2.05
C PHE A 112 -2.73 -5.37 -1.05
N CYS A 113 -3.05 -5.47 0.24
CA CYS A 113 -2.27 -4.89 1.32
C CYS A 113 -1.75 -5.98 2.26
N VAL A 114 -0.51 -5.87 2.70
CA VAL A 114 0.13 -6.77 3.68
C VAL A 114 1.01 -5.98 4.63
N ARG A 115 1.39 -6.57 5.76
CA ARG A 115 2.44 -6.00 6.61
C ARG A 115 3.81 -6.34 6.03
N SER A 116 4.76 -5.41 6.10
CA SER A 116 6.11 -5.60 5.59
C SER A 116 6.80 -6.84 6.19
N ARG A 117 6.62 -7.05 7.50
CA ARG A 117 7.14 -8.23 8.22
C ARG A 117 6.51 -9.57 7.84
N GLN A 118 5.45 -9.58 7.03
CA GLN A 118 4.87 -10.81 6.46
C GLN A 118 5.42 -11.11 5.07
N CYS A 119 6.42 -10.32 4.62
CA CYS A 119 7.01 -10.43 3.31
C CYS A 119 8.51 -10.69 3.42
N ALA A 120 9.04 -11.30 2.38
CA ALA A 120 10.46 -11.34 2.07
C ALA A 120 10.68 -10.63 0.74
N LEU A 121 11.71 -9.79 0.68
CA LEU A 121 12.17 -9.17 -0.55
C LEU A 121 12.59 -10.24 -1.57
N MET A 122 12.23 -10.04 -2.84
CA MET A 122 12.65 -10.89 -3.94
C MET A 122 13.80 -10.19 -4.69
N GLY A 123 15.03 -10.51 -4.31
CA GLY A 123 16.25 -9.94 -4.91
C GLY A 123 16.91 -8.90 -4.02
N GLN A 124 17.65 -7.96 -4.64
CA GLN A 124 18.32 -6.88 -3.92
C GLN A 124 17.43 -5.62 -3.88
N SER A 125 17.43 -4.95 -2.72
CA SER A 125 16.69 -3.72 -2.55
C SER A 125 17.42 -2.61 -3.26
N LYS A 126 16.68 -1.77 -4.00
CA LYS A 126 17.25 -0.55 -4.59
C LYS A 126 17.37 0.59 -3.57
N HIS A 127 16.92 0.34 -2.34
CA HIS A 127 16.82 1.32 -1.27
C HIS A 127 17.83 1.04 -0.14
N SER A 128 18.79 0.13 -0.36
CA SER A 128 19.75 -0.31 0.68
C SER A 128 20.95 0.60 0.91
N GLU A 129 21.05 1.77 0.27
CA GLU A 129 22.20 2.69 0.45
C GLU A 129 21.75 4.11 0.80
N ASN A 130 21.86 4.44 2.10
CA ASN A 130 22.14 5.80 2.61
C ASN A 130 22.55 5.79 4.10
N GLY A 131 23.18 4.71 4.58
CA GLY A 131 23.46 4.50 6.02
C GLY A 131 24.89 4.79 6.50
N LEU A 132 25.83 5.15 5.62
CA LEU A 132 27.23 5.42 6.00
C LEU A 132 27.80 6.55 5.14
N ALA A 133 27.70 7.78 5.65
CA ALA A 133 28.64 8.87 5.41
C ALA A 133 28.69 9.72 6.69
#